data_AF-U5W4K0-F1
#
_entry.id   AF-U5W4K0-F1
#
_cell.length_a   1.000
_cell.length_b   1.000
_cell.length_c   1.000
_cell.angle_alpha   90.00
_cell.angle_beta   90.00
_cell.angle_gamma   90.00
#
_symmetry.space_group_name_H-M   'P 1'
#
loop_
_entity.id
_entity.type
_entity.pdbx_description
1 polymer ?
#
loop_
_entity_poly.entity_id
_entity_poly.type
_entity_poly.pdbx_seq_one_letter_code
_entity_poly.pdbx_strand_id
1 'polypeptide(L)'
;MSQFFDRFRRPAEPTDEETAEAMRDLAEVFRSGSKAEGVPFGWGPDEADRLDGLCDAFLATGPTAERRHSVVMSMGAFLGELLVRNGGGLWAYDTKENAAVVVLPNGLRAFPHNKVAKRLDLGPEQSISAFYRYALTRE
;
A
#
# COMPACT_ATOMS: atom_id res chain seq x y z
N MET A 1 -18.62 -31.87 -27.34
CA MET A 1 -19.10 -30.54 -26.89
C MET A 1 -18.50 -30.22 -25.51
N SER A 2 -17.19 -29.96 -25.42
CA SER A 2 -16.54 -29.76 -24.10
C SER A 2 -15.29 -28.88 -24.20
N GLN A 3 -15.35 -27.76 -24.91
CA GLN A 3 -14.26 -26.77 -24.97
C GLN A 3 -14.78 -25.31 -24.96
N PHE A 4 -16.03 -25.06 -24.56
CA PHE A 4 -16.64 -23.73 -24.63
C PHE A 4 -16.85 -23.04 -23.27
N PHE A 5 -16.70 -23.75 -22.13
CA PHE A 5 -17.04 -23.21 -20.81
C PHE A 5 -15.86 -22.66 -19.99
N ASP A 6 -14.60 -22.93 -20.40
CA ASP A 6 -13.43 -22.51 -19.62
C ASP A 6 -13.03 -21.03 -19.85
N ARG A 7 -13.69 -20.34 -20.79
CA ARG A 7 -13.37 -18.97 -21.20
C ARG A 7 -13.96 -17.88 -20.28
N PHE A 8 -14.68 -18.28 -19.24
CA PHE A 8 -15.38 -17.37 -18.32
C PHE A 8 -15.10 -17.64 -16.83
N ARG A 9 -14.13 -18.49 -16.50
CA ARG A 9 -13.69 -18.63 -15.11
C ARG A 9 -12.99 -17.33 -14.73
N ARG A 10 -13.69 -16.45 -13.97
CA ARG A 10 -13.02 -15.34 -13.29
C ARG A 10 -11.84 -15.94 -12.54
N PRO A 11 -10.63 -15.33 -12.62
CA PRO A 11 -9.53 -15.77 -11.79
C PRO A 11 -10.04 -15.86 -10.34
N ALA A 12 -9.66 -16.94 -9.65
CA ALA A 12 -10.02 -17.06 -8.24
C ALA A 12 -9.50 -15.80 -7.52
N GLU A 13 -10.27 -15.31 -6.56
CA GLU A 13 -9.80 -14.25 -5.68
C GLU A 13 -8.50 -14.70 -5.01
N PRO A 14 -7.50 -13.82 -4.89
CA PRO A 14 -6.25 -14.19 -4.25
C PRO A 14 -6.52 -14.55 -2.79
N THR A 15 -5.80 -15.55 -2.30
CA THR A 15 -5.75 -15.86 -0.88
C THR A 15 -5.06 -14.74 -0.11
N ASP A 16 -5.23 -14.72 1.22
CA ASP A 16 -4.52 -13.79 2.09
C ASP A 16 -3.00 -13.98 2.00
N GLU A 17 -2.53 -15.22 1.82
CA GLU A 17 -1.11 -15.54 1.67
C GLU A 17 -0.53 -15.01 0.36
N GLU A 18 -1.21 -15.26 -0.78
CA GLU A 18 -0.82 -14.70 -2.09
C GLU A 18 -0.85 -13.17 -2.06
N THR A 19 -1.84 -12.58 -1.38
CA THR A 19 -1.92 -11.13 -1.19
C THR A 19 -0.72 -10.63 -0.38
N ALA A 20 -0.39 -11.30 0.72
CA ALA A 20 0.73 -10.92 1.57
C ALA A 20 2.07 -11.02 0.82
N GLU A 21 2.27 -12.06 0.02
CA GLU A 21 3.45 -12.23 -0.83
C GLU A 21 3.56 -11.09 -1.85
N ALA A 22 2.51 -10.85 -2.62
CA ALA A 22 2.49 -9.78 -3.63
C ALA A 22 2.76 -8.40 -3.01
N MET A 23 2.23 -8.12 -1.81
CA MET A 23 2.46 -6.85 -1.12
C MET A 23 3.89 -6.72 -0.59
N ARG A 24 4.51 -7.80 -0.10
CA ARG A 24 5.93 -7.77 0.28
C ARG A 24 6.82 -7.46 -0.92
N ASP A 25 6.54 -8.08 -2.07
CA ASP A 25 7.31 -7.84 -3.30
C ASP A 25 7.18 -6.39 -3.77
N LEU A 26 5.97 -5.84 -3.79
CA LEU A 26 5.73 -4.43 -4.15
C LEU A 26 6.40 -3.46 -3.17
N ALA A 27 6.39 -3.77 -1.88
CA ALA A 27 7.08 -2.97 -0.87
C ALA A 27 8.60 -2.96 -1.09
N GLU A 28 9.19 -4.07 -1.52
CA GLU A 28 10.62 -4.12 -1.85
C GLU A 28 10.94 -3.44 -3.19
N VAL A 29 10.02 -3.44 -4.16
CA VAL A 29 10.13 -2.61 -5.36
C VAL A 29 10.19 -1.12 -4.98
N PHE A 30 9.33 -0.67 -4.07
CA PHE A 30 9.38 0.71 -3.55
C PHE A 30 10.75 1.02 -2.94
N ARG A 31 11.22 0.19 -1.99
CA ARG A 31 12.51 0.42 -1.31
C ARG A 31 13.69 0.40 -2.27
N SER A 32 13.69 -0.50 -3.23
CA SER A 32 14.74 -0.61 -4.24
C SER A 32 14.76 0.62 -5.16
N GLY A 33 13.58 1.07 -5.61
CA GLY A 33 13.41 2.29 -6.40
C GLY A 33 13.90 3.53 -5.64
N SER A 34 13.43 3.73 -4.40
CA SER A 34 13.84 4.88 -3.59
C SER A 34 15.33 4.88 -3.28
N LYS A 35 15.93 3.70 -3.06
CA LYS A 35 17.39 3.56 -2.89
C LYS A 35 18.15 3.97 -4.16
N ALA A 36 17.67 3.57 -5.34
CA ALA A 36 18.29 3.96 -6.62
C ALA A 36 18.21 5.47 -6.87
N GLU A 37 17.18 6.13 -6.34
CA GLU A 37 17.02 7.59 -6.37
C GLU A 37 17.77 8.32 -5.24
N GLY A 38 18.56 7.61 -4.42
CA GLY A 38 19.37 8.19 -3.35
C GLY A 38 18.61 8.49 -2.06
N VAL A 39 17.38 8.00 -1.93
CA VAL A 39 16.49 8.23 -0.77
C VAL A 39 16.12 6.88 -0.14
N PRO A 40 17.05 6.17 0.52
CA PRO A 40 16.77 4.84 1.06
C PRO A 40 15.72 4.89 2.17
N PHE A 41 14.85 3.87 2.21
CA PHE A 41 13.85 3.64 3.27
C PHE A 41 14.18 2.37 4.07
N GLY A 42 14.12 2.48 5.40
CA GLY A 42 14.12 1.36 6.33
C GLY A 42 12.72 0.80 6.57
N TRP A 43 12.54 0.14 7.71
CA TRP A 43 11.25 -0.40 8.18
C TRP A 43 10.79 0.23 9.50
N GLY A 44 11.49 1.28 9.95
CA GLY A 44 11.20 1.95 11.21
C GLY A 44 9.91 2.78 11.15
N PRO A 45 9.28 3.08 12.30
CA PRO A 45 8.05 3.86 12.36
C PRO A 45 8.20 5.28 11.79
N ASP A 46 9.39 5.89 11.92
CA ASP A 46 9.69 7.24 11.41
C ASP A 46 9.60 7.33 9.87
N GLU A 47 9.62 6.19 9.18
CA GLU A 47 9.50 6.15 7.72
C GLU A 47 8.13 6.61 7.23
N ALA A 48 7.07 6.48 8.05
CA ALA A 48 5.73 6.97 7.70
C ALA A 48 5.69 8.49 7.50
N ASP A 49 6.45 9.25 8.30
CA ASP A 49 6.57 10.71 8.18
C ASP A 49 7.25 11.10 6.86
N ARG A 50 8.24 10.32 6.43
CA ARG A 50 8.98 10.56 5.19
C ARG A 50 8.14 10.35 3.94
N LEU A 51 7.09 9.51 4.00
CA LEU A 51 6.20 9.26 2.86
C LEU A 51 5.39 10.50 2.47
N ASP A 52 4.94 11.30 3.44
CA ASP A 52 4.20 12.54 3.14
C ASP A 52 5.06 13.52 2.34
N GLY A 53 6.33 13.71 2.72
CA GLY A 53 7.26 14.55 1.96
C GLY A 53 7.61 13.97 0.58
N LEU A 54 7.67 12.63 0.46
CA LEU A 54 7.87 11.98 -0.83
C LEU A 54 6.66 12.16 -1.76
N CYS A 55 5.43 12.16 -1.23
CA CYS A 55 4.24 12.51 -2.01
C CYS A 55 4.33 13.93 -2.57
N ASP A 56 4.76 14.91 -1.77
CA ASP A 56 4.90 16.30 -2.23
C ASP A 56 5.96 16.43 -3.33
N ALA A 57 7.13 15.80 -3.12
CA ALA A 57 8.19 15.77 -4.13
C ALA A 57 7.73 15.09 -5.43
N PHE A 58 6.99 13.98 -5.32
CA PHE A 58 6.45 13.26 -6.47
C PHE A 58 5.43 14.10 -7.26
N LEU A 59 4.50 14.77 -6.57
CA LEU A 59 3.50 15.63 -7.21
C LEU A 59 4.14 16.83 -7.94
N ALA A 60 5.21 17.40 -7.39
CA ALA A 60 5.94 18.50 -8.02
C ALA A 60 6.57 18.13 -9.38
N THR A 61 6.71 16.84 -9.69
CA THR A 61 7.21 16.36 -11.00
C THR A 61 6.16 16.38 -12.11
N GLY A 62 4.89 16.64 -11.79
CA GLY A 62 3.78 16.53 -12.74
C GLY A 62 3.60 15.12 -13.31
N PRO A 63 3.43 14.08 -12.48
CA PRO A 63 3.48 12.69 -12.91
C PRO A 63 2.30 12.30 -13.80
N THR A 64 2.54 11.39 -14.76
CA THR A 64 1.47 10.78 -15.56
C THR A 64 0.57 9.89 -14.69
N ALA A 65 -0.61 9.55 -15.21
CA ALA A 65 -1.54 8.65 -14.55
C ALA A 65 -0.92 7.26 -14.31
N GLU A 66 -0.16 6.71 -15.25
CA GLU A 66 0.50 5.41 -15.05
C GLU A 66 1.54 5.48 -13.93
N ARG A 67 2.37 6.54 -13.92
CA ARG A 67 3.39 6.69 -12.88
C ARG A 67 2.77 6.91 -11.51
N ARG A 68 1.67 7.67 -11.43
CA ARG A 68 0.87 7.82 -10.21
C ARG A 68 0.36 6.47 -9.73
N HIS A 69 -0.24 5.66 -10.61
CA HIS A 69 -0.73 4.33 -10.25
C HIS A 69 0.40 3.43 -9.73
N SER A 70 1.55 3.37 -10.41
CA SER A 70 2.70 2.59 -9.94
C SER A 70 3.20 3.02 -8.57
N VAL A 71 3.24 4.34 -8.29
CA VAL A 71 3.61 4.86 -6.96
C VAL A 71 2.57 4.50 -5.91
N VAL A 72 1.26 4.62 -6.20
CA VAL A 72 0.20 4.19 -5.28
C VAL A 72 0.38 2.72 -4.90
N MET A 73 0.65 1.86 -5.88
CA MET A 73 0.83 0.42 -5.65
C MET A 73 2.07 0.13 -4.79
N SER A 74 3.24 0.63 -5.16
CA SER A 74 4.49 0.30 -4.44
C SER A 74 4.59 1.00 -3.08
N MET A 75 4.23 2.29 -3.00
CA MET A 75 4.22 3.05 -1.74
C MET A 75 3.11 2.57 -0.79
N GLY A 76 1.94 2.22 -1.32
CA GLY A 76 0.86 1.64 -0.54
C GLY A 76 1.27 0.31 0.08
N ALA A 77 1.90 -0.58 -0.70
CA ALA A 77 2.44 -1.83 -0.19
C ALA A 77 3.51 -1.60 0.90
N PHE A 78 4.42 -0.63 0.70
CA PHE A 78 5.41 -0.25 1.71
C PHE A 78 4.76 0.27 3.01
N LEU A 79 3.76 1.16 2.92
CA LEU A 79 3.00 1.63 4.08
C LEU A 79 2.31 0.47 4.81
N GLY A 80 1.75 -0.49 4.07
CA GLY A 80 1.15 -1.67 4.68
C GLY A 80 2.18 -2.58 5.37
N GLU A 81 3.37 -2.74 4.81
CA GLU A 81 4.47 -3.45 5.49
C GLU A 81 4.93 -2.73 6.78
N LEU A 82 4.89 -1.40 6.84
CA LEU A 82 5.11 -0.69 8.09
C LEU A 82 4.03 -1.06 9.13
N LEU A 83 2.76 -1.15 8.74
CA LEU A 83 1.67 -1.56 9.64
C LEU A 83 1.81 -3.01 10.11
N VAL A 84 2.21 -3.93 9.21
CA VAL A 84 2.46 -5.33 9.54
C VAL A 84 3.60 -5.45 10.54
N ARG A 85 4.76 -4.85 10.24
CA ARG A 85 5.99 -5.01 11.03
C ARG A 85 5.95 -4.30 12.37
N ASN A 86 5.38 -3.10 12.43
CA ASN A 86 5.38 -2.28 13.63
C ASN A 86 4.06 -2.34 14.42
N GLY A 87 2.96 -2.76 13.78
CA GLY A 87 1.64 -2.88 14.40
C GLY A 87 1.17 -4.32 14.60
N GLY A 88 1.93 -5.32 14.13
CA GLY A 88 1.52 -6.73 14.17
C GLY A 88 0.34 -7.05 13.26
N GLY A 89 0.10 -6.20 12.24
CA GLY A 89 -0.97 -6.41 11.27
C GLY A 89 -0.71 -7.60 10.36
N LEU A 90 -1.77 -8.08 9.70
CA LEU A 90 -1.71 -9.13 8.70
C LEU A 90 -2.35 -8.65 7.40
N TRP A 91 -1.69 -8.91 6.28
CA TRP A 91 -2.30 -8.72 4.97
C TRP A 91 -3.45 -9.72 4.77
N ALA A 92 -4.52 -9.24 4.16
CA ALA A 92 -5.64 -10.03 3.70
C ALA A 92 -6.18 -9.45 2.38
N TYR A 93 -6.99 -10.23 1.68
CA TYR A 93 -7.77 -9.74 0.55
C TYR A 93 -9.18 -9.35 1.00
N ASP A 94 -9.57 -8.10 0.78
CA ASP A 94 -10.96 -7.65 0.97
C ASP A 94 -11.74 -7.87 -0.33
N THR A 95 -12.65 -8.84 -0.32
CA THR A 95 -13.47 -9.18 -1.50
C THR A 95 -14.55 -8.13 -1.80
N LYS A 96 -14.98 -7.34 -0.80
CA LYS A 96 -15.99 -6.28 -0.99
C LYS A 96 -15.37 -5.07 -1.66
N GLU A 97 -14.17 -4.70 -1.21
CA GLU A 97 -13.41 -3.56 -1.76
C GLU A 97 -12.52 -3.97 -2.93
N ASN A 98 -12.40 -5.28 -3.22
CA ASN A 98 -11.53 -5.86 -4.24
C ASN A 98 -10.08 -5.33 -4.11
N ALA A 99 -9.55 -5.34 -2.89
CA ALA A 99 -8.30 -4.67 -2.54
C ALA A 99 -7.54 -5.36 -1.40
N ALA A 100 -6.22 -5.19 -1.39
CA ALA A 100 -5.37 -5.59 -0.28
C ALA A 100 -5.64 -4.70 0.95
N VAL A 101 -5.81 -5.33 2.11
CA VAL A 101 -6.09 -4.69 3.39
C VAL A 101 -5.12 -5.21 4.45
N VAL A 102 -4.69 -4.36 5.38
CA VAL A 102 -3.99 -4.79 6.60
C VAL A 102 -4.99 -4.83 7.74
N VAL A 103 -5.16 -6.01 8.33
CA VAL A 103 -5.98 -6.21 9.54
C VAL A 103 -5.07 -6.16 10.75
N LEU A 104 -5.27 -5.16 11.61
CA LEU A 104 -4.48 -4.97 12.82
C LEU A 104 -5.05 -5.78 14.00
N PRO A 105 -4.25 -6.14 15.03
CA PRO A 105 -4.73 -6.86 16.22
C PRO A 105 -5.85 -6.15 16.98
N ASN A 106 -5.95 -4.83 16.84
CA ASN A 106 -7.02 -4.01 17.41
C ASN A 106 -8.34 -4.05 16.60
N GLY A 107 -8.40 -4.87 15.55
CA GLY A 107 -9.56 -5.03 14.67
C GLY A 107 -9.69 -3.96 13.58
N LEU A 108 -8.80 -2.96 13.54
CA LEU A 108 -8.80 -1.95 12.49
C LEU A 108 -8.43 -2.58 11.14
N ARG A 109 -9.22 -2.27 10.12
CA ARG A 109 -8.95 -2.61 8.72
C ARG A 109 -8.38 -1.39 8.02
N ALA A 110 -7.10 -1.44 7.69
CA ALA A 110 -6.37 -0.36 7.05
C ALA A 110 -6.22 -0.66 5.55
N PHE A 111 -6.47 0.34 4.69
CA PHE A 111 -6.31 0.24 3.24
C PHE A 111 -5.18 1.16 2.76
N PRO A 112 -3.92 0.71 2.81
CA PRO A 112 -2.74 1.56 2.55
C PRO A 112 -2.74 2.20 1.16
N HIS A 113 -3.10 1.45 0.12
CA HIS A 113 -3.19 1.94 -1.26
C HIS A 113 -4.20 3.07 -1.38
N ASN A 114 -5.41 2.88 -0.83
CA ASN A 114 -6.44 3.91 -0.83
C ASN A 114 -6.00 5.15 -0.06
N LYS A 115 -5.23 4.98 1.03
CA LYS A 115 -4.68 6.10 1.78
C LYS A 115 -3.66 6.90 0.97
N VAL A 116 -2.72 6.23 0.29
CA VAL A 116 -1.74 6.89 -0.59
C VAL A 116 -2.43 7.57 -1.77
N ALA A 117 -3.40 6.92 -2.41
CA ALA A 117 -4.18 7.52 -3.49
C ALA A 117 -4.86 8.82 -3.03
N LYS A 118 -5.58 8.78 -1.89
CA LYS A 118 -6.19 9.97 -1.28
C LYS A 118 -5.15 11.07 -0.99
N ARG A 119 -3.95 10.71 -0.51
CA ARG A 119 -2.86 11.67 -0.27
C ARG A 119 -2.40 12.38 -1.54
N LEU A 120 -2.32 11.65 -2.65
CA LEU A 120 -1.93 12.21 -3.94
C LEU A 120 -3.06 12.97 -4.64
N ASP A 121 -4.32 12.62 -4.39
CA ASP A 121 -5.50 13.22 -5.05
C ASP A 121 -6.02 14.45 -4.30
N LEU A 122 -6.07 14.39 -2.97
CA LEU A 122 -6.76 15.37 -2.13
C LEU A 122 -5.82 16.27 -1.32
N GLY A 123 -4.51 16.01 -1.36
CA GLY A 123 -3.51 16.88 -0.75
C GLY A 123 -3.10 16.51 0.68
N PRO A 124 -2.33 17.39 1.35
CA PRO A 124 -1.63 17.11 2.61
C PRO A 124 -2.55 16.84 3.81
N GLU A 125 -3.80 17.26 3.75
CA GLU A 125 -4.83 16.93 4.75
C GLU A 125 -5.06 15.41 4.85
N GLN A 126 -4.71 14.67 3.80
CA GLN A 126 -4.69 13.22 3.79
C GLN A 126 -3.35 12.65 4.26
N SER A 127 -2.76 13.18 5.34
CA SER A 127 -1.48 12.71 5.88
C SER A 127 -1.42 11.19 6.07
N ILE A 128 -0.32 10.60 5.56
CA ILE A 128 0.03 9.19 5.75
C ILE A 128 0.54 8.96 7.16
N SER A 129 1.36 9.86 7.68
CA SER A 129 1.87 9.80 9.07
C SER A 129 0.75 9.72 10.10
N ALA A 130 -0.22 10.64 10.02
CA ALA A 130 -1.34 10.68 10.96
C ALA A 130 -2.18 9.40 10.88
N PHE A 131 -2.41 8.88 9.67
CA PHE A 131 -3.10 7.61 9.46
C PHE A 131 -2.34 6.43 10.08
N TYR A 132 -1.02 6.35 9.86
CA TYR A 132 -0.18 5.30 10.41
C TYR A 132 -0.17 5.31 11.94
N ARG A 133 0.00 6.50 12.55
CA ARG A 133 -0.05 6.66 14.00
C ARG A 133 -1.38 6.24 14.59
N TYR A 134 -2.49 6.70 14.00
CA TYR A 134 -3.83 6.32 14.44
C TYR A 134 -4.06 4.81 14.32
N ALA A 135 -3.56 4.17 13.26
CA ALA A 135 -3.70 2.74 13.06
C ALA A 135 -3.03 1.92 14.17
N LEU A 136 -1.86 2.37 14.63
CA LEU A 136 -1.07 1.69 15.67
C LEU A 136 -1.56 2.02 17.09
N THR A 137 -1.95 3.28 17.35
CA THR A 137 -2.15 3.79 18.72
C THR A 137 -3.61 4.05 19.07
N ARG A 138 -4.50 4.21 18.08
CA ARG A 138 -5.89 4.69 18.21
C ARG A 138 -6.01 6.17 18.63
N GLU A 139 -4.91 6.91 18.58
CA GLU A 139 -4.82 8.34 18.91
C GLU A 139 -4.53 9.20 17.67
#